data_AF-A0A968HP72-F1
#
_entry.id   AF-A0A968HP72-F1
#
_cell.length_a   1.000
_cell.length_b   1.000
_cell.length_c   1.000
_cell.angle_alpha   90.00
_cell.angle_beta   90.00
_cell.angle_gamma   90.00
#
_symmetry.space_group_name_H-M   'P 1'
#
loop_
_entity.id
_entity.type
_entity.pdbx_description
1 polymer ?
#
loop_
_entity_poly.entity_id
_entity_poly.type
_entity_poly.pdbx_seq_one_letter_code
_entity_poly.pdbx_strand_id
1 'polypeptide(L)'
;MLDRKLDYQCELGGQQSEWVSRSEDLLANHARTRFGPASALRRLETAAIVSTVGSQDDVLIELVRSQDKASAEQRAQVEDLLAQRAAAGIRSSRVAYQLVWHYCRQDLGRSPDRMRYRIVTSNITPYSLRNDESHVEEPTAMTLPWLAPAEIGELEQRAIEYLEIYEQQKQERAQAEGQANAEPALAPPTSSPAEGEHNG
;
A
#
# COMPACT_ATOMS: atom_id res chain seq x y z
N MET A 1 -9.98 -20.51 -6.71
CA MET A 1 -9.88 -19.90 -5.37
C MET A 1 -8.54 -19.18 -5.38
N LEU A 2 -8.46 -17.89 -5.06
CA LEU A 2 -7.15 -17.21 -5.02
C LEU A 2 -6.38 -17.74 -3.81
N ASP A 3 -5.29 -18.46 -4.06
CA ASP A 3 -4.41 -18.96 -3.01
C ASP A 3 -3.58 -17.78 -2.50
N ARG A 4 -4.01 -17.27 -1.34
CA ARG A 4 -3.37 -16.14 -0.68
C ARG A 4 -2.73 -16.62 0.61
N LYS A 5 -1.45 -16.29 0.80
CA LYS A 5 -0.66 -16.68 1.97
C LYS A 5 -0.28 -15.45 2.79
N LEU A 6 -0.37 -15.56 4.12
CA LEU A 6 0.24 -14.60 5.03
C LEU A 6 1.52 -15.24 5.55
N ASP A 7 2.64 -14.61 5.23
CA ASP A 7 3.93 -14.97 5.78
C ASP A 7 4.38 -13.89 6.76
N TYR A 8 5.11 -14.27 7.80
CA TYR A 8 5.63 -13.32 8.79
C TYR A 8 7.06 -13.59 9.20
N GLN A 9 7.67 -12.55 9.76
CA GLN A 9 8.96 -12.60 10.43
C GLN A 9 8.90 -11.83 11.75
N CYS A 10 9.73 -12.30 12.67
CA CYS A 10 9.87 -11.75 14.01
C CYS A 10 11.33 -11.33 14.20
N GLU A 11 11.56 -10.23 14.89
CA GLU A 11 12.88 -9.78 15.33
C GLU A 11 12.97 -9.92 16.85
N LEU A 12 14.08 -10.47 17.32
CA LEU A 12 14.29 -10.72 18.73
C LEU A 12 15.78 -10.60 19.09
N GLY A 13 16.12 -9.70 20.00
CA GLY A 13 17.51 -9.35 20.32
C GLY A 13 18.28 -8.84 19.10
N GLY A 14 17.60 -8.18 18.15
CA GLY A 14 18.16 -7.76 16.87
C GLY A 14 18.38 -8.88 15.84
N GLN A 15 17.97 -10.13 16.13
CA GLN A 15 18.03 -11.24 15.19
C GLN A 15 16.68 -11.47 14.52
N GLN A 16 16.67 -11.59 13.19
CA GLN A 16 15.47 -11.84 12.39
C GLN A 16 15.24 -13.34 12.19
N SER A 17 14.00 -13.78 12.34
CA SER A 17 13.60 -15.15 12.04
C SER A 17 13.53 -15.40 10.53
N GLU A 18 13.56 -16.67 10.13
CA GLU A 18 13.12 -17.08 8.79
C GLU A 18 11.64 -16.70 8.56
N TRP A 19 11.24 -16.63 7.29
CA TRP A 19 9.84 -16.45 6.92
C TRP A 19 9.03 -17.69 7.29
N VAL A 20 7.92 -17.49 8.01
CA VAL A 20 6.98 -18.55 8.37
C VAL A 20 5.66 -18.32 7.65
N SER A 21 5.16 -19.34 6.95
CA SER A 21 3.87 -19.31 6.23
C SER A 21 2.78 -20.00 7.05
N ARG A 22 1.57 -19.43 7.12
CA ARG A 22 0.45 -19.98 7.92
C ARG A 22 -0.82 -20.33 7.14
N SER A 23 -0.80 -20.23 5.82
CA SER A 23 -2.02 -20.41 5.02
C SER A 23 -2.33 -21.84 4.57
N GLU A 24 -1.38 -22.78 4.65
CA GLU A 24 -1.60 -24.18 4.23
C GLU A 24 -2.53 -24.96 5.17
N ASP A 25 -2.56 -24.61 6.46
CA ASP A 25 -3.43 -25.25 7.45
C ASP A 25 -4.87 -24.70 7.50
N LEU A 26 -5.15 -23.62 6.75
CA LEU A 26 -6.45 -22.95 6.78
C LEU A 26 -7.56 -23.88 6.29
N LEU A 27 -7.43 -24.46 5.08
CA LEU A 27 -8.48 -25.29 4.45
C LEU A 27 -8.71 -26.63 5.15
N ALA A 28 -7.67 -27.26 5.70
CA ALA A 28 -7.75 -28.58 6.32
C ALA A 28 -8.41 -28.56 7.71
N ASN A 29 -8.22 -27.50 8.50
CA ASN A 29 -8.72 -27.40 9.88
C ASN A 29 -10.09 -26.72 10.03
N HIS A 30 -10.69 -26.23 8.93
CA HIS A 30 -12.01 -25.58 8.88
C HIS A 30 -13.15 -26.40 9.51
N ALA A 31 -13.02 -27.74 9.57
CA ALA A 31 -14.10 -28.64 9.96
C ALA A 31 -14.30 -28.85 11.47
N ARG A 32 -13.33 -28.54 12.35
CA ARG A 32 -13.33 -29.12 13.73
C ARG A 32 -13.49 -28.18 14.92
N THR A 33 -13.30 -26.87 14.81
CA THR A 33 -13.30 -25.98 16.00
C THR A 33 -14.15 -24.72 15.81
N ARG A 34 -15.29 -24.65 16.51
CA ARG A 34 -16.26 -23.53 16.43
C ARG A 34 -16.18 -22.51 17.58
N PHE A 35 -15.51 -22.83 18.70
CA PHE A 35 -15.43 -21.95 19.89
C PHE A 35 -14.06 -22.05 20.60
N GLY A 36 -13.61 -20.98 21.27
CA GLY A 36 -12.36 -20.91 22.07
C GLY A 36 -11.28 -19.96 21.51
N PRO A 37 -10.12 -19.79 22.17
CA PRO A 37 -9.04 -18.89 21.76
C PRO A 37 -8.55 -19.10 20.32
N ALA A 38 -8.52 -20.36 19.86
CA ALA A 38 -8.21 -20.70 18.46
C ALA A 38 -9.22 -20.10 17.46
N SER A 39 -10.50 -19.97 17.84
CA SER A 39 -11.53 -19.33 17.01
C SER A 39 -11.41 -17.80 16.96
N ALA A 40 -10.78 -17.18 17.96
CA ALA A 40 -10.53 -15.74 17.99
C ALA A 40 -9.35 -15.38 17.09
N LEU A 41 -8.23 -16.12 17.19
CA LEU A 41 -7.09 -15.98 16.28
C LEU A 41 -7.51 -16.20 14.82
N ARG A 42 -8.34 -17.21 14.54
CA ARG A 42 -8.88 -17.44 13.20
C ARG A 42 -9.75 -16.30 12.65
N ARG A 43 -10.53 -15.62 13.50
CA ARG A 43 -11.28 -14.42 13.08
C ARG A 43 -10.33 -13.26 12.77
N LEU A 44 -9.27 -13.10 13.55
CA LEU A 44 -8.21 -12.12 13.28
C LEU A 44 -7.45 -12.47 12.00
N GLU A 45 -7.17 -13.74 11.72
CA GLU A 45 -6.58 -14.22 10.46
C GLU A 45 -7.46 -13.89 9.25
N THR A 46 -8.75 -14.21 9.33
CA THR A 46 -9.69 -13.89 8.26
C THR A 46 -9.78 -12.38 8.07
N ALA A 47 -9.88 -11.62 9.15
CA ALA A 47 -9.93 -10.16 9.10
C ALA A 47 -8.62 -9.55 8.57
N ALA A 48 -7.46 -10.07 8.94
CA ALA A 48 -6.15 -9.61 8.45
C ALA A 48 -5.96 -9.87 6.96
N ILE A 49 -6.35 -11.06 6.48
CA ILE A 49 -6.34 -11.39 5.07
C ILE A 49 -7.35 -10.49 4.35
N VAL A 50 -8.61 -10.43 4.76
CA VAL A 50 -9.63 -9.60 4.10
C VAL A 50 -9.31 -8.11 4.15
N SER A 51 -8.75 -7.59 5.24
CA SER A 51 -8.41 -6.17 5.38
C SER A 51 -7.23 -5.78 4.49
N THR A 52 -6.23 -6.65 4.36
CA THR A 52 -5.05 -6.39 3.53
C THR A 52 -5.35 -6.67 2.05
N VAL A 53 -6.10 -7.73 1.76
CA VAL A 53 -6.43 -8.18 0.40
C VAL A 53 -7.60 -7.41 -0.21
N GLY A 54 -8.66 -7.21 0.57
CA GLY A 54 -9.76 -6.33 0.20
C GLY A 54 -9.32 -4.88 0.06
N SER A 55 -8.07 -4.56 0.44
CA SER A 55 -7.42 -3.28 0.17
C SER A 55 -6.70 -3.19 -1.19
N GLN A 56 -6.35 -4.31 -1.85
CA GLN A 56 -5.22 -4.27 -2.81
C GLN A 56 -5.46 -4.55 -4.28
N ASP A 57 -6.10 -5.60 -4.76
CA ASP A 57 -5.72 -5.98 -6.14
C ASP A 57 -6.47 -5.20 -7.23
N ASP A 58 -7.76 -5.42 -7.46
CA ASP A 58 -8.35 -4.94 -8.73
C ASP A 58 -8.60 -3.43 -8.75
N VAL A 59 -9.14 -2.86 -7.67
CA VAL A 59 -9.48 -1.43 -7.61
C VAL A 59 -8.23 -0.55 -7.56
N LEU A 60 -7.18 -0.96 -6.84
CA LEU A 60 -5.95 -0.16 -6.75
C LEU A 60 -5.18 -0.21 -8.08
N ILE A 61 -5.08 -1.39 -8.69
CA ILE A 61 -4.47 -1.57 -10.01
C ILE A 61 -5.25 -0.77 -11.07
N GLU A 62 -6.58 -0.78 -11.01
CA GLU A 62 -7.42 0.01 -11.92
C GLU A 62 -7.28 1.52 -11.66
N LEU A 63 -7.19 1.96 -10.41
CA LEU A 63 -6.95 3.36 -10.06
C LEU A 63 -5.57 3.84 -10.55
N VAL A 64 -4.52 3.06 -10.33
CA VAL A 64 -3.17 3.38 -10.83
C VAL A 64 -3.14 3.38 -12.36
N ARG A 65 -3.72 2.38 -13.02
CA ARG A 65 -3.80 2.33 -14.49
C ARG A 65 -4.65 3.45 -15.09
N SER A 66 -5.67 3.92 -14.36
CA SER A 66 -6.52 5.01 -14.81
C SER A 66 -5.83 6.36 -14.65
N GLN A 67 -4.89 6.52 -13.71
CA GLN A 67 -4.07 7.73 -13.55
C GLN A 67 -3.32 8.10 -14.85
N ASP A 68 -2.70 7.10 -15.51
CA ASP A 68 -1.95 7.30 -16.76
C ASP A 68 -2.84 7.77 -17.93
N LYS A 69 -4.14 7.45 -17.87
CA LYS A 69 -5.13 7.76 -18.92
C LYS A 69 -6.07 8.91 -18.56
N ALA A 70 -5.99 9.42 -17.33
CA ALA A 70 -6.88 10.43 -16.79
C ALA A 70 -6.54 11.82 -17.34
N SER A 71 -7.58 12.62 -17.62
CA SER A 71 -7.44 14.07 -17.86
C SER A 71 -6.89 14.77 -16.61
N ALA A 72 -6.39 16.00 -16.75
CA ALA A 72 -5.85 16.76 -15.61
C ALA A 72 -6.87 16.88 -14.45
N GLU A 73 -8.14 17.10 -14.74
CA GLU A 73 -9.22 17.17 -13.75
C GLU A 73 -9.52 15.81 -13.09
N GLN A 74 -9.40 14.72 -13.84
CA GLN A 74 -9.60 13.36 -13.33
C GLN A 74 -8.42 12.87 -12.49
N ARG A 75 -7.19 13.32 -12.79
CA ARG A 75 -5.99 12.93 -12.03
C ARG A 75 -6.08 13.33 -10.57
N ALA A 76 -6.58 14.53 -10.28
CA ALA A 76 -6.77 14.99 -8.90
C ALA A 76 -7.72 14.07 -8.12
N GLN A 77 -8.82 13.64 -8.74
CA GLN A 77 -9.77 12.71 -8.12
C GLN A 77 -9.17 11.32 -7.91
N VAL A 78 -8.39 10.81 -8.87
CA VAL A 78 -7.69 9.54 -8.75
C VAL A 78 -6.63 9.58 -7.65
N GLU A 79 -5.87 10.68 -7.53
CA GLU A 79 -4.90 10.89 -6.46
C GLU A 79 -5.56 10.92 -5.07
N ASP A 80 -6.69 11.61 -4.93
CA ASP A 80 -7.45 11.66 -3.67
C ASP A 80 -7.90 10.25 -3.24
N LEU A 81 -8.41 9.46 -4.20
CA LEU A 81 -8.83 8.08 -3.95
C LEU A 81 -7.65 7.19 -3.57
N LEU A 82 -6.49 7.35 -4.23
CA LEU A 82 -5.27 6.62 -3.89
C LEU A 82 -4.78 6.95 -2.48
N ALA A 83 -4.80 8.23 -2.08
CA ALA A 83 -4.40 8.67 -0.74
C ALA A 83 -5.34 8.12 0.35
N GLN A 84 -6.66 8.24 0.17
CA GLN A 84 -7.65 7.67 1.08
C GLN A 84 -7.48 6.15 1.22
N ARG A 85 -7.16 5.48 0.11
CA ARG A 85 -6.95 4.04 0.08
C ARG A 85 -5.66 3.62 0.80
N ALA A 86 -4.58 4.37 0.62
CA ALA A 86 -3.33 4.17 1.37
C ALA A 86 -3.57 4.32 2.89
N ALA A 87 -4.28 5.36 3.33
CA ALA A 87 -4.64 5.56 4.73
C ALA A 87 -5.51 4.41 5.27
N ALA A 88 -6.50 3.95 4.49
CA ALA A 88 -7.30 2.77 4.85
C ALA A 88 -6.46 1.49 4.95
N GLY A 89 -5.45 1.32 4.09
CA GLY A 89 -4.47 0.23 4.15
C GLY A 89 -3.63 0.26 5.43
N ILE A 90 -3.12 1.43 5.83
CA ILE A 90 -2.39 1.63 7.09
C ILE A 90 -3.26 1.20 8.28
N ARG A 91 -4.51 1.68 8.37
CA ARG A 91 -5.45 1.28 9.43
C ARG A 91 -5.72 -0.22 9.45
N SER A 92 -5.98 -0.77 8.26
CA SER A 92 -6.30 -2.19 8.06
C SER A 92 -5.16 -3.13 8.42
N SER A 93 -3.90 -2.66 8.35
CA SER A 93 -2.71 -3.44 8.71
C SER A 93 -2.64 -3.76 10.21
N ARG A 94 -3.31 -2.99 11.07
CA ARG A 94 -3.32 -3.19 12.53
C ARG A 94 -3.72 -4.62 12.92
N VAL A 95 -4.75 -5.15 12.28
CA VAL A 95 -5.26 -6.50 12.57
C VAL A 95 -4.22 -7.57 12.22
N ALA A 96 -3.52 -7.40 11.08
CA ALA A 96 -2.46 -8.29 10.67
C ALA A 96 -1.24 -8.21 11.60
N TYR A 97 -0.83 -7.02 12.04
CA TYR A 97 0.26 -6.90 13.02
C TYR A 97 -0.09 -7.51 14.38
N GLN A 98 -1.33 -7.34 14.86
CA GLN A 98 -1.78 -7.98 16.10
C GLN A 98 -1.74 -9.51 15.99
N LEU A 99 -2.19 -10.05 14.86
CA LEU A 99 -2.11 -11.48 14.59
C LEU A 99 -0.66 -11.98 14.56
N VAL A 100 0.21 -11.30 13.80
CA VAL A 100 1.62 -11.66 13.67
C VAL A 100 2.32 -11.59 15.02
N TRP A 101 2.00 -10.58 15.85
CA TRP A 101 2.50 -10.49 17.21
C TRP A 101 2.15 -11.73 18.05
N HIS A 102 0.91 -12.23 17.93
CA HIS A 102 0.49 -13.45 18.60
C HIS A 102 1.27 -14.67 18.12
N TYR A 103 1.48 -14.81 16.80
CA TYR A 103 2.27 -15.90 16.24
C TYR A 103 3.74 -15.85 16.68
N CYS A 104 4.37 -14.69 16.60
CA CYS A 104 5.73 -14.49 17.08
C CYS A 104 5.86 -14.87 18.56
N ARG A 105 4.90 -14.48 19.41
CA ARG A 105 4.91 -14.86 20.82
C ARG A 105 4.76 -16.35 21.05
N GLN A 106 3.91 -17.00 20.26
CA GLN A 106 3.69 -18.44 20.35
C GLN A 106 4.94 -19.21 19.94
N ASP A 107 5.60 -18.81 18.86
CA ASP A 107 6.76 -19.52 18.31
C ASP A 107 8.06 -19.23 19.09
N LEU A 108 8.25 -17.99 19.55
CA LEU A 108 9.45 -17.57 20.28
C LEU A 108 9.34 -17.79 21.80
N GLY A 109 8.14 -18.05 22.32
CA GLY A 109 7.86 -18.14 23.76
C GLY A 109 7.96 -16.79 24.51
N ARG A 110 8.24 -15.68 23.81
CA ARG A 110 8.32 -14.32 24.37
C ARG A 110 7.93 -13.27 23.34
N SER A 111 7.68 -12.04 23.79
CA SER A 111 7.35 -10.91 22.91
C SER A 111 8.49 -10.59 21.94
N PRO A 112 8.22 -10.44 20.63
CA PRO A 112 9.23 -9.96 19.68
C PRO A 112 9.52 -8.47 19.91
N ASP A 113 10.73 -8.04 19.55
CA ASP A 113 11.11 -6.62 19.56
C ASP A 113 10.42 -5.89 18.41
N ARG A 114 10.40 -6.52 17.23
CA ARG A 114 9.71 -6.04 16.03
C ARG A 114 9.13 -7.21 15.25
N MET A 115 8.16 -6.93 14.40
CA MET A 115 7.61 -7.90 13.47
C MET A 115 7.28 -7.26 12.14
N ARG A 116 7.25 -8.09 11.09
CA ARG A 116 6.71 -7.71 9.78
C ARG A 116 5.96 -8.89 9.19
N TYR A 117 5.15 -8.60 8.19
CA TYR A 117 4.46 -9.63 7.42
C TYR A 117 4.46 -9.28 5.93
N ARG A 118 4.20 -10.29 5.11
CA ARG A 118 3.92 -10.11 3.69
C ARG A 118 2.68 -10.90 3.32
N ILE A 119 1.94 -10.39 2.36
CA ILE A 119 0.86 -11.12 1.71
C ILE A 119 1.37 -11.62 0.38
N VAL A 120 1.35 -12.94 0.20
CA VAL A 120 1.70 -13.61 -1.05
C VAL A 120 0.42 -13.94 -1.79
N THR A 121 0.29 -13.48 -3.01
CA THR A 121 -0.85 -13.74 -3.89
C THR A 121 -0.38 -14.55 -5.09
N SER A 122 -1.10 -15.63 -5.44
CA SER A 122 -0.96 -16.22 -6.76
C SER A 122 -1.63 -15.30 -7.78
N ASN A 123 -0.90 -14.94 -8.84
CA ASN A 123 -1.46 -14.14 -9.93
C ASN A 123 -2.54 -14.94 -10.66
N ILE A 124 -3.62 -14.31 -11.11
CA ILE A 124 -4.62 -15.01 -11.93
C ILE A 124 -3.99 -15.34 -13.29
N THR A 125 -3.85 -16.63 -13.63
CA THR A 125 -3.44 -17.03 -14.98
C THR A 125 -4.27 -16.30 -16.05
N PRO A 126 -3.64 -15.48 -16.91
CA PRO A 126 -4.32 -14.80 -18.01
C PRO A 126 -5.06 -15.79 -18.89
N TYR A 127 -6.23 -15.42 -19.43
CA TYR A 127 -7.05 -16.33 -20.25
C TYR A 127 -6.25 -16.96 -21.41
N SER A 128 -5.33 -16.20 -22.00
CA SER A 128 -4.43 -16.65 -23.07
C SER A 128 -3.43 -17.74 -22.68
N LEU A 129 -3.14 -17.89 -21.38
CA LEU A 129 -2.15 -18.83 -20.85
C LEU A 129 -2.79 -20.01 -20.09
N ARG A 130 -4.13 -20.06 -19.97
CA ARG A 130 -4.83 -21.09 -19.20
C ARG A 130 -4.70 -22.51 -19.72
N ASN A 131 -4.37 -22.67 -21.01
CA ASN A 131 -4.17 -23.97 -21.63
C ASN A 131 -2.68 -24.30 -21.82
N ASP A 132 -1.78 -23.43 -21.35
CA ASP A 132 -0.35 -23.65 -21.42
C ASP A 132 0.12 -24.34 -20.12
N GLU A 133 0.35 -25.65 -20.20
CA GLU A 133 0.82 -26.47 -19.07
C GLU A 133 2.24 -26.09 -18.60
N SER A 134 2.98 -25.32 -19.39
CA SER A 134 4.32 -24.82 -19.02
C SER A 134 4.27 -23.48 -18.30
N HIS A 135 3.10 -22.83 -18.22
CA HIS A 135 2.95 -21.58 -17.51
C HIS A 135 3.04 -21.79 -15.99
N VAL A 136 4.07 -21.21 -15.39
CA VAL A 136 4.21 -21.13 -13.94
C VAL A 136 3.73 -19.77 -13.48
N GLU A 137 2.70 -19.74 -12.63
CA GLU A 137 2.28 -18.51 -11.96
C GLU A 137 3.38 -18.05 -11.00
N GLU A 138 4.00 -16.90 -11.29
CA GLU A 138 4.91 -16.27 -10.33
C GLU A 138 4.09 -15.63 -9.21
N PRO A 139 4.34 -15.98 -7.94
CA PRO A 139 3.64 -15.35 -6.82
C PRO A 139 4.12 -13.92 -6.64
N THR A 140 3.19 -12.99 -6.46
CA THR A 140 3.49 -11.61 -6.08
C THR A 140 3.43 -11.51 -4.56
N ALA A 141 4.33 -10.73 -3.95
CA ALA A 141 4.30 -10.51 -2.50
C ALA A 141 4.32 -9.02 -2.17
N MET A 142 3.34 -8.56 -1.39
CA MET A 142 3.40 -7.25 -0.76
C MET A 142 3.96 -7.35 0.65
N THR A 143 5.12 -6.75 0.89
CA THR A 143 5.81 -6.76 2.18
C THR A 143 5.55 -5.48 2.95
N LEU A 144 5.13 -5.61 4.20
CA LEU A 144 4.87 -4.49 5.09
C LEU A 144 6.11 -4.18 5.95
N PRO A 145 6.24 -2.94 6.47
CA PRO A 145 7.42 -2.53 7.23
C PRO A 145 7.57 -3.27 8.56
N TRP A 146 8.73 -3.12 9.19
CA TRP A 146 8.94 -3.61 10.55
C TRP A 146 8.31 -2.67 11.57
N LEU A 147 7.51 -3.21 12.49
CA LEU A 147 6.95 -2.48 13.63
C LEU A 147 7.23 -3.17 14.96
N ALA A 148 7.58 -2.39 15.96
CA ALA A 148 7.57 -2.78 17.35
C ALA A 148 6.13 -2.91 17.88
N PRO A 149 5.89 -3.70 18.94
CA PRO A 149 4.55 -3.86 19.51
C PRO A 149 3.88 -2.55 19.92
N ALA A 150 4.65 -1.57 20.41
CA ALA A 150 4.14 -0.25 20.80
C ALA A 150 3.62 0.55 19.58
N GLU A 151 4.29 0.44 18.43
CA GLU A 151 3.95 1.17 17.20
C GLU A 151 2.64 0.69 16.56
N ILE A 152 2.13 -0.51 16.91
CA ILE A 152 0.84 -1.01 16.38
C ILE A 152 -0.32 -0.09 16.81
N GLY A 153 -0.26 0.47 18.03
CA GLY A 153 -1.28 1.38 18.55
C GLY A 153 -1.33 2.71 17.80
N GLU A 154 -0.23 3.08 17.14
CA GLU A 154 -0.04 4.35 16.46
C GLU A 154 -0.48 4.31 14.99
N LEU A 155 -0.85 3.14 14.46
CA LEU A 155 -1.25 3.00 13.06
C LEU A 155 -2.46 3.86 12.66
N GLU A 156 -3.40 4.09 13.57
CA GLU A 156 -4.52 5.00 13.32
C GLU A 156 -4.02 6.44 13.15
N GLN A 157 -3.16 6.88 14.07
CA GLN A 157 -2.57 8.22 14.05
C GLN A 157 -1.71 8.43 12.79
N ARG A 158 -0.90 7.43 12.42
CA ARG A 158 -0.10 7.47 11.18
C ARG A 158 -0.95 7.57 9.92
N ALA A 159 -2.14 6.96 9.90
CA ALA A 159 -3.07 7.08 8.78
C ALA A 159 -3.67 8.49 8.69
N ILE A 160 -3.91 9.15 9.82
CA ILE A 160 -4.36 10.55 9.89
C ILE A 160 -3.24 11.48 9.40
N GLU A 161 -2.04 11.35 9.97
CA GLU A 161 -0.86 12.15 9.58
C GLU A 161 -0.54 12.01 8.09
N TYR A 162 -0.67 10.80 7.53
CA TYR A 162 -0.51 10.58 6.09
C TYR A 162 -1.47 11.43 5.25
N LEU A 163 -2.74 11.52 5.65
CA LEU A 163 -3.74 12.33 4.93
C LEU A 163 -3.49 13.83 5.12
N GLU A 164 -3.07 14.26 6.29
CA GLU A 164 -2.72 15.66 6.55
C GLU A 164 -1.53 16.11 5.68
N ILE A 165 -0.47 15.30 5.61
CA ILE A 165 0.69 15.55 4.74
C ILE A 165 0.26 15.59 3.27
N TYR A 166 -0.60 14.65 2.84
CA TYR A 166 -1.12 14.63 1.48
C TYR A 166 -1.88 15.91 1.12
N GLU A 167 -2.79 16.36 1.99
CA GLU A 167 -3.56 17.59 1.79
C GLU A 167 -2.65 18.83 1.77
N GLN A 168 -1.64 18.89 2.63
CA GLN A 168 -0.66 19.97 2.62
C GLN A 168 0.10 20.02 1.30
N GLN A 169 0.62 18.88 0.83
CA GLN A 169 1.33 18.80 -0.45
C GLN A 169 0.43 19.18 -1.63
N LYS A 170 -0.84 18.80 -1.60
CA LYS A 170 -1.84 19.18 -2.61
C LYS A 170 -2.04 20.69 -2.66
N GLN A 171 -2.13 21.35 -1.51
CA GLN A 171 -2.26 22.81 -1.42
C GLN A 171 -0.99 23.52 -1.91
N GLU A 172 0.20 23.04 -1.54
CA GLU A 172 1.48 23.59 -1.98
C GLU A 172 1.63 23.53 -3.51
N ARG A 173 1.23 22.41 -4.14
CA ARG A 173 1.20 22.27 -5.61
C ARG A 173 0.25 23.28 -6.26
N ALA A 174 -0.98 23.41 -5.74
CA ALA A 174 -1.96 24.36 -6.26
C ALA A 174 -1.47 25.82 -6.14
N GLN A 175 -0.76 26.16 -5.07
CA GLN A 175 -0.16 27.48 -4.88
C GLN A 175 1.00 27.74 -5.86
N ALA A 176 1.86 26.75 -6.07
CA ALA A 176 2.97 26.84 -7.03
C ALA A 176 2.46 27.01 -8.47
N GLU A 177 1.41 26.28 -8.87
CA GLU A 177 0.77 26.42 -10.18
C GLU A 177 0.04 27.78 -10.34
N GLY A 178 -0.59 28.27 -9.26
CA GLY A 178 -1.21 29.59 -9.23
C GLY A 178 -0.20 30.73 -9.37
N GLN A 179 0.99 30.59 -8.78
CA GLN A 179 2.08 31.56 -8.90
C GLN A 179 2.76 31.52 -10.28
N ALA A 180 2.97 30.31 -10.84
CA ALA A 180 3.51 30.14 -12.19
C ALA A 180 2.61 30.72 -13.29
N ASN A 181 1.28 30.68 -13.10
CA ASN A 181 0.33 31.32 -14.00
C ASN A 181 0.15 32.84 -13.76
N ALA A 182 0.71 33.37 -12.67
CA ALA A 182 0.60 34.78 -12.28
C ALA A 182 1.86 35.60 -12.61
N GLU A 183 2.96 35.00 -13.07
CA GLU A 183 4.05 35.75 -13.72
C GLU A 183 3.65 36.05 -15.18
N PRO A 184 3.27 37.29 -15.54
CA PRO A 184 3.21 37.65 -16.93
C PRO A 184 4.62 37.53 -17.49
N ALA A 185 4.77 36.80 -18.59
CA ALA A 185 5.98 36.82 -19.40
C ALA A 185 6.31 38.30 -19.66
N LEU A 186 7.33 38.81 -18.98
CA LEU A 186 7.99 40.06 -19.32
C LEU A 186 8.55 39.84 -20.73
N ALA A 187 7.73 40.18 -21.73
CA ALA A 187 8.14 40.18 -23.11
C ALA A 187 9.44 41.01 -23.18
N PRO A 188 10.52 40.47 -23.75
CA PRO A 188 11.73 41.25 -23.93
C PRO A 188 11.35 42.51 -24.73
N PRO A 189 11.84 43.70 -24.36
CA PRO A 189 11.53 44.91 -25.10
C PRO A 189 11.96 44.70 -26.55
N THR A 190 10.99 44.72 -27.46
CA THR A 190 11.22 44.74 -28.90
C THR A 190 11.90 46.06 -29.24
N SER A 191 13.22 46.05 -29.27
CA SER A 191 14.02 47.12 -29.85
C SER A 191 14.22 46.86 -31.34
N SER A 192 13.44 47.53 -32.19
CA SER A 192 13.82 48.06 -33.51
C SER A 192 12.59 48.44 -34.34
N PRO A 193 12.66 49.32 -35.36
CA PRO A 193 13.83 50.04 -35.90
C PRO A 193 13.60 51.56 -36.05
N ALA A 194 14.67 52.34 -36.24
CA ALA A 194 14.58 53.62 -36.95
C ALA A 194 15.90 53.88 -37.67
N GLU A 195 15.93 53.51 -38.95
CA GLU A 195 16.78 54.16 -39.94
C GLU A 195 16.49 55.66 -39.93
N GLY A 196 17.56 56.45 -39.95
CA GLY A 196 17.54 57.88 -40.16
C GLY A 196 18.82 58.27 -40.88
N GLU A 197 18.76 58.23 -42.21
CA GLU A 197 19.69 58.97 -43.06
C GLU A 197 19.71 60.46 -42.66
N HIS A 198 20.89 61.05 -42.46
CA HIS A 198 21.30 62.30 -43.13
C HIS A 198 22.68 62.84 -42.67
N ASN A 199 23.54 63.01 -43.68
CA ASN A 199 24.49 64.10 -43.97
C ASN A 199 25.67 64.42 -43.03
N GLY A 200 26.86 64.38 -43.64
CA GLY A 200 28.13 64.93 -43.16
C GLY A 200 29.30 64.41 -43.98
#